data_AF-A0A496B5E0-F1
#
_entry.id   AF-A0A496B5E0-F1
#
_cell.length_a   1.000
_cell.length_b   1.000
_cell.length_c   1.000
_cell.angle_alpha   90.00
_cell.angle_beta   90.00
_cell.angle_gamma   90.00
#
_symmetry.space_group_name_H-M   'P 1'
#
loop_
_entity.id
_entity.type
_entity.pdbx_description
1 polymer ?
#
loop_
_entity_poly.entity_id
_entity_poly.type
_entity_poly.pdbx_seq_one_letter_code
_entity_poly.pdbx_strand_id
1 'polypeptide(L)'
;MKLFTFLTLMIVFTAVAVPVVLAQDAFRVKGGAADDFTDSQGRVWHGAQQEDQAWGGWLEKEPRTAEVATLTADAQAQAAEAGYDVELFYAVSWAQFPDTVKYQFKTGDGTFDVIYLVGEHWSPNNRGFDIIIEGEVVEALYVTPGKDEIDIRTYESIEVTDGTLDFDFAGNAETGAGDLNAMFSALEVLPAVSTAVDAKAKLATTWGALKGNRQ
;
A
#
# COMPACT_ATOMS: atom_id res chain seq x y z
N MET A 1 -42.75 -56.74 32.23
CA MET A 1 -42.27 -55.36 32.44
C MET A 1 -41.01 -55.18 31.62
N LYS A 2 -41.06 -54.29 30.62
CA LYS A 2 -39.98 -53.97 29.70
C LYS A 2 -39.15 -52.84 30.32
N LEU A 3 -37.83 -52.93 30.29
CA LEU A 3 -36.96 -51.75 30.37
C LEU A 3 -35.72 -52.00 29.52
N PHE A 4 -35.78 -51.56 28.26
CA PHE A 4 -34.61 -51.37 27.42
C PHE A 4 -34.16 -49.93 27.61
N THR A 5 -33.01 -49.72 28.24
CA THR A 5 -32.41 -48.39 28.38
C THR A 5 -31.56 -48.15 27.13
N PHE A 6 -32.06 -47.32 26.21
CA PHE A 6 -31.30 -46.81 25.07
C PHE A 6 -30.35 -45.72 25.57
N LEU A 7 -29.04 -45.90 25.35
CA LEU A 7 -28.01 -44.89 25.55
C LEU A 7 -27.83 -44.13 24.23
N THR A 8 -28.36 -42.91 24.14
CA THR A 8 -28.20 -42.04 22.97
C THR A 8 -26.85 -41.34 23.06
N LEU A 9 -25.91 -41.72 22.20
CA LEU A 9 -24.62 -41.06 22.03
C LEU A 9 -24.82 -39.79 21.18
N MET A 10 -24.88 -38.63 21.83
CA MET A 10 -24.88 -37.33 21.14
C MET A 10 -23.44 -36.95 20.78
N ILE A 11 -23.07 -37.13 19.51
CA ILE A 11 -21.80 -36.63 18.96
C ILE A 11 -22.02 -35.15 18.63
N VAL A 12 -21.43 -34.26 19.44
CA VAL A 12 -21.36 -32.83 19.15
C VAL A 12 -20.20 -32.61 18.20
N PHE A 13 -20.48 -32.37 16.92
CA PHE A 13 -19.51 -31.86 15.96
C PHE A 13 -19.31 -30.35 16.23
N THR A 14 -18.31 -30.00 17.04
CA THR A 14 -17.78 -28.62 17.04
C THR A 14 -16.97 -28.43 15.76
N ALA A 15 -17.60 -27.86 14.74
CA ALA A 15 -16.90 -27.31 13.59
C ALA A 15 -16.02 -26.15 14.08
N VAL A 16 -14.73 -26.38 14.25
CA VAL A 16 -13.76 -25.31 14.42
C VAL A 16 -13.68 -24.63 13.05
N ALA A 17 -14.40 -23.51 12.90
CA ALA A 17 -14.17 -22.61 11.78
C ALA A 17 -12.74 -22.08 11.94
N VAL A 18 -11.81 -22.65 11.18
CA VAL A 18 -10.50 -22.04 10.97
C VAL A 18 -10.80 -20.79 10.15
N PRO A 19 -10.51 -19.58 10.64
CA PRO A 19 -10.63 -18.40 9.81
C PRO A 19 -9.68 -18.60 8.64
N VAL A 20 -10.24 -18.73 7.44
CA VAL A 20 -9.47 -18.60 6.20
C VAL A 20 -9.10 -17.13 6.16
N VAL A 21 -7.87 -16.82 6.56
CA VAL A 21 -7.24 -15.55 6.21
C VAL A 21 -7.06 -15.63 4.69
N LEU A 22 -7.99 -15.02 3.95
CA LEU A 22 -7.78 -14.82 2.52
C LEU A 22 -6.51 -14.00 2.38
N ALA A 23 -5.61 -14.41 1.49
CA ALA A 23 -4.50 -13.56 1.11
C ALA A 23 -5.10 -12.26 0.58
N GLN A 24 -4.81 -11.15 1.26
CA GLN A 24 -5.18 -9.84 0.75
C GLN A 24 -4.38 -9.58 -0.52
N ASP A 25 -5.01 -9.02 -1.54
CA ASP A 25 -4.33 -8.73 -2.79
C ASP A 25 -3.47 -7.46 -2.63
N ALA A 26 -2.37 -7.41 -3.37
CA ALA A 26 -1.55 -6.19 -3.47
C ALA A 26 -2.19 -5.21 -4.45
N PHE A 27 -2.24 -3.93 -4.09
CA PHE A 27 -2.79 -2.86 -4.92
C PHE A 27 -1.67 -1.98 -5.48
N ARG A 28 -1.84 -1.54 -6.73
CA ARG A 28 -0.82 -0.80 -7.48
C ARG A 28 -1.46 0.22 -8.38
N VAL A 29 -0.95 1.44 -8.37
CA VAL A 29 -1.40 2.51 -9.27
C VAL A 29 -0.19 3.22 -9.88
N LYS A 30 -0.28 3.53 -11.17
CA LYS A 30 0.70 4.31 -11.94
C LYS A 30 0.18 5.72 -12.16
N GLY A 31 0.84 6.68 -11.52
CA GLY A 31 0.59 8.11 -11.63
C GLY A 31 0.65 8.61 -13.07
N GLY A 32 -0.17 9.62 -13.38
CA GLY A 32 -0.22 10.26 -14.69
C GLY A 32 -0.71 9.39 -15.86
N ALA A 33 -1.01 8.11 -15.63
CA ALA A 33 -1.45 7.17 -16.67
C ALA A 33 -2.97 6.99 -16.64
N ALA A 34 -3.59 6.93 -17.83
CA ALA A 34 -5.00 6.56 -17.98
C ALA A 34 -5.21 5.05 -18.13
N ASP A 35 -4.28 4.39 -18.82
CA ASP A 35 -4.30 2.96 -19.09
C ASP A 35 -3.49 2.19 -18.06
N ASP A 36 -3.89 0.93 -17.84
CA ASP A 36 -3.15 -0.01 -17.00
C ASP A 36 -1.80 -0.38 -17.63
N PHE A 37 -0.80 -0.55 -16.78
CA PHE A 37 0.55 -0.96 -17.16
C PHE A 37 0.88 -2.32 -16.53
N THR A 38 1.37 -3.26 -17.33
CA THR A 38 1.92 -4.53 -16.81
C THR A 38 3.43 -4.45 -16.86
N ASP A 39 4.08 -4.57 -15.71
CA ASP A 39 5.53 -4.48 -15.62
C ASP A 39 6.23 -5.80 -16.01
N SER A 40 7.56 -5.76 -16.05
CA SER A 40 8.41 -6.90 -16.41
C SER A 40 8.29 -8.11 -15.49
N GLN A 41 7.72 -7.93 -14.29
CA GLN A 41 7.42 -8.99 -13.32
C GLN A 41 5.99 -9.52 -13.44
N GLY A 42 5.19 -8.99 -14.38
CA GLY A 42 3.81 -9.36 -14.60
C GLY A 42 2.83 -8.75 -13.59
N ARG A 43 3.26 -7.74 -12.82
CA ARG A 43 2.38 -7.01 -11.90
C ARG A 43 1.58 -5.98 -12.70
N VAL A 44 0.27 -5.93 -12.45
CA VAL A 44 -0.62 -4.93 -13.05
C VAL A 44 -0.62 -3.69 -12.16
N TRP A 45 -0.37 -2.54 -12.78
CA TRP A 45 -0.44 -1.20 -12.20
C TRP A 45 -1.60 -0.46 -12.84
N HIS A 46 -2.61 -0.12 -12.04
CA HIS A 46 -3.78 0.57 -12.57
C HIS A 46 -3.46 2.00 -12.99
N GLY A 47 -4.06 2.48 -14.07
CA GLY A 47 -3.95 3.89 -14.46
C GLY A 47 -4.53 4.80 -13.37
N ALA A 48 -3.75 5.77 -12.89
CA ALA A 48 -4.18 6.68 -11.83
C ALA A 48 -5.30 7.65 -12.27
N GLN A 49 -5.54 7.87 -13.56
CA GLN A 49 -6.59 8.79 -14.06
C GLN A 49 -7.99 8.17 -14.07
N GLN A 50 -8.34 7.39 -13.04
CA GLN A 50 -9.62 6.67 -12.92
C GLN A 50 -10.30 7.03 -11.60
N GLU A 51 -11.57 7.46 -11.66
CA GLU A 51 -12.40 7.80 -10.49
C GLU A 51 -13.06 6.54 -9.92
N ASP A 52 -13.02 6.37 -8.59
CA ASP A 52 -13.82 5.40 -7.81
C ASP A 52 -14.18 4.08 -8.53
N GLN A 53 -13.16 3.33 -8.95
CA GLN A 53 -13.31 2.01 -9.53
C GLN A 53 -13.57 0.95 -8.46
N ALA A 54 -13.83 -0.28 -8.89
CA ALA A 54 -14.00 -1.43 -7.99
C ALA A 54 -12.76 -1.68 -7.09
N TRP A 55 -11.57 -1.27 -7.53
CA TRP A 55 -10.32 -1.37 -6.78
C TRP A 55 -9.99 -0.10 -5.97
N GLY A 56 -10.64 1.03 -6.24
CA GLY A 56 -10.23 2.34 -5.73
C GLY A 56 -10.12 3.39 -6.83
N GLY A 57 -9.52 4.52 -6.54
CA GLY A 57 -9.36 5.61 -7.51
C GLY A 57 -9.07 6.94 -6.82
N TRP A 58 -8.96 8.00 -7.62
CA TRP A 58 -8.83 9.34 -7.06
C TRP A 58 -10.10 9.77 -6.33
N LEU A 59 -9.94 10.63 -5.34
CA LEU A 59 -11.02 11.24 -4.56
C LEU A 59 -11.07 12.74 -4.79
N GLU A 60 -12.29 13.29 -4.67
CA GLU A 60 -12.62 14.73 -4.74
C GLU A 60 -12.34 15.40 -6.08
N LYS A 61 -11.13 15.26 -6.62
CA LYS A 61 -10.66 15.93 -7.83
C LYS A 61 -9.68 15.05 -8.59
N GLU A 62 -9.92 14.93 -9.90
CA GLU A 62 -8.98 14.29 -10.82
C GLU A 62 -7.60 14.97 -10.73
N PRO A 63 -6.53 14.21 -10.44
CA PRO A 63 -5.20 14.76 -10.36
C PRO A 63 -4.69 15.09 -11.76
N ARG A 64 -3.93 16.17 -11.86
CA ARG A 64 -3.27 16.57 -13.09
C ARG A 64 -2.14 15.60 -13.41
N THR A 65 -1.75 15.57 -14.68
CA THR A 65 -0.65 14.71 -15.15
C THR A 65 0.56 15.54 -15.56
N ALA A 66 1.74 14.91 -15.50
CA ALA A 66 2.94 15.40 -16.15
C ALA A 66 3.88 14.23 -16.49
N GLU A 67 4.79 14.44 -17.46
CA GLU A 67 5.75 13.44 -17.93
C GLU A 67 7.20 13.79 -17.56
N VAL A 68 7.87 12.90 -16.84
CA VAL A 68 9.31 13.02 -16.60
C VAL A 68 10.01 12.66 -17.90
N ALA A 69 10.70 13.60 -18.53
CA ALA A 69 11.27 13.38 -19.87
C ALA A 69 12.50 12.47 -19.86
N THR A 70 13.25 12.44 -18.77
CA THR A 70 14.51 11.70 -18.64
C THR A 70 14.78 11.40 -17.17
N LEU A 71 15.46 10.27 -16.92
CA LEU A 71 16.01 9.89 -15.63
C LEU A 71 17.51 9.64 -15.77
N THR A 72 18.26 9.99 -14.73
CA THR A 72 19.70 9.70 -14.66
C THR A 72 19.97 8.20 -14.66
N ALA A 73 21.19 7.78 -15.02
CA ALA A 73 21.57 6.37 -14.96
C ALA A 73 21.48 5.80 -13.54
N ASP A 74 21.82 6.61 -12.53
CA ASP A 74 21.74 6.22 -11.12
C ASP A 74 20.29 6.02 -10.68
N ALA A 75 19.37 6.90 -11.11
CA ALA A 75 17.95 6.72 -10.86
C ALA A 75 17.38 5.44 -11.53
N GLN A 76 17.79 5.15 -12.76
CA GLN A 76 17.40 3.90 -13.44
C GLN A 76 17.94 2.66 -12.72
N ALA A 77 19.18 2.72 -12.24
CA ALA A 77 19.78 1.64 -11.46
C ALA A 77 19.07 1.44 -10.12
N GLN A 78 18.72 2.53 -9.44
CA GLN A 78 17.95 2.50 -8.19
C GLN A 78 16.58 1.87 -8.37
N ALA A 79 15.85 2.21 -9.45
CA ALA A 79 14.57 1.57 -9.78
C ALA A 79 14.74 0.05 -9.98
N ALA A 80 15.74 -0.36 -10.76
CA ALA A 80 16.01 -1.77 -11.03
C ALA A 80 16.43 -2.54 -9.77
N GLU A 81 17.26 -1.95 -8.91
CA GLU A 81 17.67 -2.55 -7.63
C GLU A 81 16.47 -2.74 -6.69
N ALA A 82 15.55 -1.79 -6.67
CA ALA A 82 14.29 -1.89 -5.92
C ALA A 82 13.26 -2.82 -6.58
N GLY A 83 13.54 -3.37 -7.77
CA GLY A 83 12.62 -4.27 -8.46
C GLY A 83 11.45 -3.54 -9.11
N TYR A 84 11.67 -2.36 -9.67
CA TYR A 84 10.67 -1.59 -10.40
C TYR A 84 11.11 -1.31 -11.84
N ASP A 85 10.15 -1.36 -12.76
CA ASP A 85 10.34 -0.89 -14.13
C ASP A 85 10.47 0.64 -14.10
N VAL A 86 11.47 1.16 -14.82
CA VAL A 86 11.74 2.60 -14.89
C VAL A 86 10.52 3.37 -15.44
N GLU A 87 9.72 2.71 -16.26
CA GLU A 87 8.47 3.21 -16.85
C GLU A 87 7.47 3.75 -15.82
N LEU A 88 7.52 3.27 -14.57
CA LEU A 88 6.69 3.77 -13.48
C LEU A 88 7.01 5.22 -13.12
N PHE A 89 8.26 5.65 -13.29
CA PHE A 89 8.74 6.97 -12.88
C PHE A 89 8.60 8.04 -13.97
N TYR A 90 8.23 7.65 -15.20
CA TYR A 90 8.14 8.58 -16.33
C TYR A 90 6.82 9.36 -16.41
N ALA A 91 5.83 9.06 -15.56
CA ALA A 91 4.58 9.81 -15.47
C ALA A 91 4.22 10.06 -14.01
N VAL A 92 3.55 11.19 -13.76
CA VAL A 92 3.19 11.60 -12.41
C VAL A 92 1.75 12.11 -12.35
N SER A 93 1.09 11.83 -11.23
CA SER A 93 -0.15 12.49 -10.81
C SER A 93 0.22 13.61 -9.83
N TRP A 94 -0.39 14.80 -9.98
CA TRP A 94 -0.11 15.96 -9.12
C TRP A 94 -1.33 16.87 -8.92
N ALA A 95 -1.31 17.68 -7.85
CA ALA A 95 -2.36 18.65 -7.55
C ALA A 95 -1.79 20.06 -7.38
N GLN A 96 -2.48 21.06 -7.94
CA GLN A 96 -2.09 22.46 -7.79
C GLN A 96 -2.44 22.94 -6.38
N PHE A 97 -1.44 23.30 -5.57
CA PHE A 97 -1.65 23.89 -4.26
C PHE A 97 -2.64 25.08 -4.34
N PRO A 98 -3.65 25.18 -3.46
CA PRO A 98 -3.84 24.42 -2.22
C PRO A 98 -4.62 23.10 -2.34
N ASP A 99 -4.91 22.63 -3.56
CA ASP A 99 -5.52 21.30 -3.73
C ASP A 99 -4.51 20.21 -3.33
N THR A 100 -5.04 19.07 -2.90
CA THR A 100 -4.24 17.89 -2.55
C THR A 100 -4.46 16.76 -3.54
N VAL A 101 -3.55 15.78 -3.54
CA VAL A 101 -3.75 14.54 -4.30
C VAL A 101 -4.33 13.50 -3.35
N LYS A 102 -5.54 13.02 -3.62
CA LYS A 102 -6.22 12.03 -2.78
C LYS A 102 -6.57 10.77 -3.54
N TYR A 103 -6.29 9.63 -2.95
CA TYR A 103 -6.64 8.31 -3.48
C TYR A 103 -7.20 7.44 -2.38
N GLN A 104 -8.08 6.52 -2.78
CA GLN A 104 -8.53 5.43 -1.94
C GLN A 104 -8.28 4.10 -2.66
N PHE A 105 -7.92 3.06 -1.92
CA PHE A 105 -7.85 1.68 -2.43
C PHE A 105 -8.74 0.77 -1.59
N LYS A 106 -9.58 -0.03 -2.24
CA LYS A 106 -10.53 -0.93 -1.57
C LYS A 106 -9.82 -2.21 -1.12
N THR A 107 -8.91 -2.07 -0.16
CA THR A 107 -7.99 -3.11 0.31
C THR A 107 -8.64 -4.20 1.15
N GLY A 108 -9.78 -3.89 1.77
CA GLY A 108 -10.28 -4.63 2.92
C GLY A 108 -9.51 -4.31 4.20
N ASP A 109 -10.06 -4.74 5.34
CA ASP A 109 -9.44 -4.54 6.66
C ASP A 109 -8.14 -5.33 6.76
N GLY A 110 -7.07 -4.74 7.28
CA GLY A 110 -5.79 -5.42 7.35
C GLY A 110 -4.64 -4.52 7.81
N THR A 111 -3.44 -5.07 7.71
CA THR A 111 -2.20 -4.31 7.92
C THR A 111 -1.40 -4.36 6.63
N PHE A 112 -0.92 -3.21 6.18
CA PHE A 112 -0.28 -3.07 4.88
C PHE A 112 1.04 -2.31 4.98
N ASP A 113 1.99 -2.68 4.14
CA ASP A 113 3.15 -1.87 3.83
C ASP A 113 2.85 -1.05 2.58
N VAL A 114 3.13 0.25 2.64
CA VAL A 114 2.82 1.20 1.58
C VAL A 114 4.10 1.75 0.99
N ILE A 115 4.26 1.64 -0.32
CA ILE A 115 5.42 2.13 -1.04
C ILE A 115 5.00 3.32 -1.91
N TYR A 116 5.64 4.45 -1.67
CA TYR A 116 5.53 5.68 -2.44
C TYR A 116 6.72 5.79 -3.40
N LEU A 117 6.44 6.04 -4.68
CA LEU A 117 7.45 6.17 -5.73
C LEU A 117 7.29 7.53 -6.41
N VAL A 118 8.40 8.22 -6.67
CA VAL A 118 8.38 9.50 -7.39
C VAL A 118 9.62 9.70 -8.25
N GLY A 119 9.42 10.24 -9.45
CA GLY A 119 10.46 10.84 -10.28
C GLY A 119 10.27 12.35 -10.36
N GLU A 120 11.33 13.12 -10.11
CA GLU A 120 11.30 14.59 -10.13
C GLU A 120 12.07 15.16 -11.32
N HIS A 121 11.48 16.15 -12.01
CA HIS A 121 12.05 16.78 -13.21
C HIS A 121 11.92 18.31 -13.19
N TRP A 122 10.85 18.83 -12.58
CA TRP A 122 10.34 20.19 -12.76
C TRP A 122 10.67 21.13 -11.62
N SER A 123 10.67 20.63 -10.38
CA SER A 123 10.98 21.41 -9.18
C SER A 123 11.96 20.65 -8.27
N PRO A 124 13.17 20.33 -8.80
CA PRO A 124 14.14 19.49 -8.10
C PRO A 124 14.55 20.08 -6.75
N ASN A 125 14.51 19.26 -5.70
CA ASN A 125 14.76 19.65 -4.31
C ASN A 125 13.92 20.84 -3.82
N ASN A 126 12.75 21.06 -4.43
CA ASN A 126 11.98 22.29 -4.22
C ASN A 126 10.47 22.06 -4.19
N ARG A 127 10.00 20.80 -4.20
CA ARG A 127 8.59 20.47 -3.99
C ARG A 127 8.39 19.89 -2.59
N GLY A 128 7.65 20.60 -1.75
CA GLY A 128 7.45 20.26 -0.34
C GLY A 128 6.01 19.93 0.03
N PHE A 129 5.79 18.77 0.66
CA PHE A 129 4.47 18.32 1.11
C PHE A 129 4.57 17.30 2.25
N ASP A 130 3.45 17.05 2.90
CA ASP A 130 3.29 15.94 3.83
C ASP A 130 2.67 14.74 3.09
N ILE A 131 3.07 13.54 3.51
CA ILE A 131 2.48 12.28 3.06
C ILE A 131 1.60 11.77 4.20
N ILE A 132 0.32 11.60 3.90
CA ILE A 132 -0.71 11.23 4.86
C ILE A 132 -1.33 9.92 4.38
N ILE A 133 -1.41 8.94 5.28
CA ILE A 133 -2.03 7.63 5.03
C ILE A 133 -2.98 7.34 6.19
N GLU A 134 -4.21 6.89 5.90
CA GLU A 134 -5.25 6.66 6.93
C GLU A 134 -5.50 7.89 7.83
N GLY A 135 -5.34 9.10 7.28
CA GLY A 135 -5.49 10.36 8.00
C GLY A 135 -4.36 10.72 8.96
N GLU A 136 -3.29 9.91 9.04
CA GLU A 136 -2.09 10.19 9.83
C GLU A 136 -0.94 10.67 8.95
N VAL A 137 -0.21 11.70 9.40
CA VAL A 137 1.02 12.16 8.73
C VAL A 137 2.12 11.13 8.96
N VAL A 138 2.37 10.28 7.97
CA VAL A 138 3.41 9.23 8.02
C VAL A 138 4.78 9.78 7.65
N GLU A 139 4.84 10.86 6.85
CA GLU A 139 6.06 11.59 6.57
C GLU A 139 5.76 13.10 6.50
N ALA A 140 6.26 13.83 7.50
CA ALA A 140 6.15 15.27 7.55
C ALA A 140 7.30 15.94 6.80
N LEU A 141 7.03 17.08 6.18
CA LEU A 141 8.02 17.95 5.55
C LEU A 141 8.86 17.25 4.45
N TYR A 142 8.25 16.31 3.72
CA TYR A 142 8.91 15.64 2.61
C TYR A 142 9.26 16.64 1.50
N VAL A 143 10.43 16.46 0.89
CA VAL A 143 10.90 17.24 -0.27
C VAL A 143 11.36 16.29 -1.36
N THR A 144 10.88 16.47 -2.59
CA THR A 144 11.24 15.63 -3.73
C THR A 144 12.75 15.66 -4.05
N PRO A 145 13.28 14.60 -4.70
CA PRO A 145 14.72 14.50 -4.99
C PRO A 145 15.20 15.52 -6.04
N GLY A 146 16.46 15.40 -6.44
CA GLY A 146 17.08 16.24 -7.44
C GLY A 146 16.52 16.05 -8.85
N LYS A 147 17.15 16.74 -9.80
CA LYS A 147 16.67 16.77 -11.17
C LYS A 147 16.92 15.43 -11.84
N ASP A 148 15.86 14.85 -12.39
CA ASP A 148 15.86 13.57 -13.12
C ASP A 148 16.26 12.40 -12.21
N GLU A 149 16.04 12.57 -10.89
CA GLU A 149 16.26 11.59 -9.85
C GLU A 149 14.94 10.99 -9.38
N ILE A 150 15.01 9.87 -8.67
CA ILE A 150 13.86 9.21 -8.09
C ILE A 150 14.01 9.09 -6.57
N ASP A 151 12.88 8.93 -5.91
CA ASP A 151 12.83 8.51 -4.52
C ASP A 151 11.79 7.39 -4.35
N ILE A 152 12.07 6.47 -3.43
CA ILE A 152 11.23 5.31 -3.11
C ILE A 152 11.16 5.23 -1.59
N ARG A 153 9.96 5.36 -1.02
CA ARG A 153 9.71 5.35 0.42
C ARG A 153 8.78 4.21 0.79
N THR A 154 9.08 3.51 1.87
CA THR A 154 8.22 2.45 2.42
C THR A 154 7.74 2.87 3.80
N TYR A 155 6.42 2.84 4.00
CA TYR A 155 5.75 3.04 5.29
C TYR A 155 5.18 1.69 5.73
N GLU A 156 5.73 1.14 6.79
CA GLU A 156 5.39 -0.21 7.24
C GLU A 156 4.20 -0.19 8.21
N SER A 157 3.45 -1.30 8.22
CA SER A 157 2.44 -1.58 9.25
C SER A 157 1.30 -0.56 9.37
N ILE A 158 0.80 -0.05 8.25
CA ILE A 158 -0.41 0.79 8.18
C ILE A 158 -1.65 -0.08 8.45
N GLU A 159 -2.45 0.27 9.46
CA GLU A 159 -3.67 -0.46 9.83
C GLU A 159 -4.90 0.15 9.13
N VAL A 160 -5.65 -0.68 8.41
CA VAL A 160 -6.92 -0.33 7.74
C VAL A 160 -8.06 -1.05 8.44
N THR A 161 -9.09 -0.31 8.85
CA THR A 161 -10.19 -0.85 9.68
C THR A 161 -11.59 -0.68 9.10
N ASP A 162 -11.72 0.03 7.98
CA ASP A 162 -13.01 0.32 7.32
C ASP A 162 -13.09 -0.27 5.89
N GLY A 163 -12.09 -1.08 5.52
CA GLY A 163 -12.00 -1.75 4.24
C GLY A 163 -11.33 -0.93 3.13
N THR A 164 -10.91 0.29 3.40
CA THR A 164 -10.33 1.18 2.40
C THR A 164 -9.05 1.83 2.93
N LEU A 165 -7.97 1.77 2.16
CA LEU A 165 -6.75 2.51 2.46
C LEU A 165 -6.75 3.87 1.76
N ASP A 166 -6.62 4.94 2.52
CA ASP A 166 -6.65 6.32 2.06
C ASP A 166 -5.25 6.94 1.99
N PHE A 167 -5.01 7.69 0.92
CA PHE A 167 -3.83 8.53 0.71
C PHE A 167 -4.23 10.00 0.56
N ASP A 168 -3.45 10.88 1.18
CA ASP A 168 -3.51 12.31 0.95
C ASP A 168 -2.08 12.88 0.87
N PHE A 169 -1.81 13.64 -0.19
CA PHE A 169 -0.55 14.37 -0.35
C PHE A 169 -0.83 15.86 -0.33
N ALA A 170 -0.41 16.54 0.74
CA ALA A 170 -0.78 17.92 1.02
C ALA A 170 0.44 18.84 1.04
N GLY A 171 0.45 19.86 0.18
CA GLY A 171 1.52 20.86 0.13
C GLY A 171 1.75 21.54 1.49
N ASN A 172 3.00 21.58 1.95
CA ASN A 172 3.34 22.09 3.27
C ASN A 172 4.42 23.20 3.19
N ALA A 173 4.01 24.44 3.50
CA ALA A 173 4.89 25.61 3.47
C ALA A 173 6.02 25.57 4.51
N GLU A 174 5.90 24.77 5.58
CA GLU A 174 6.93 24.63 6.62
C GLU A 174 8.17 23.87 6.12
N THR A 175 8.06 23.18 4.97
CA THR A 175 9.20 22.55 4.28
C THR A 175 10.26 23.57 3.87
N GLY A 176 9.87 24.85 3.72
CA GLY A 176 10.71 25.90 3.14
C GLY A 176 10.87 25.79 1.61
N ALA A 177 10.20 24.83 0.97
CA ALA A 177 10.22 24.60 -0.46
C ALA A 177 9.38 25.67 -1.20
N GLY A 178 9.83 26.05 -2.40
CA GLY A 178 9.16 27.07 -3.22
C GLY A 178 7.95 26.56 -4.00
N ASP A 179 7.85 25.26 -4.23
CA ASP A 179 6.74 24.60 -4.89
C ASP A 179 6.03 23.67 -3.88
N LEU A 180 4.71 23.75 -3.79
CA LEU A 180 3.90 22.98 -2.84
C LEU A 180 2.91 22.05 -3.56
N ASN A 181 3.00 21.91 -4.89
CA ASN A 181 2.08 21.04 -5.63
C ASN A 181 2.47 19.59 -5.37
N ALA A 182 1.73 18.85 -4.56
CA ALA A 182 2.11 17.48 -4.20
C ALA A 182 1.99 16.53 -5.41
N MET A 183 2.79 15.46 -5.43
CA MET A 183 2.85 14.53 -6.57
C MET A 183 3.30 13.12 -6.19
N PHE A 184 2.99 12.15 -7.07
CA PHE A 184 3.54 10.80 -7.03
C PHE A 184 3.68 10.23 -8.46
N SER A 185 4.63 9.30 -8.65
CA SER A 185 4.78 8.52 -9.88
C SER A 185 4.06 7.18 -9.81
N ALA A 186 4.13 6.49 -8.66
CA ALA A 186 3.37 5.27 -8.43
C ALA A 186 3.12 5.07 -6.94
N LEU A 187 2.09 4.29 -6.60
CA LEU A 187 1.82 3.81 -5.25
C LEU A 187 1.64 2.29 -5.31
N GLU A 188 2.23 1.59 -4.36
CA GLU A 188 2.05 0.15 -4.15
C GLU A 188 1.65 -0.10 -2.70
N VAL A 189 0.64 -0.95 -2.51
CA VAL A 189 0.15 -1.37 -1.19
C VAL A 189 0.24 -2.88 -1.15
N LEU A 190 1.06 -3.37 -0.23
CA LEU A 190 1.29 -4.80 -0.03
C LEU A 190 0.69 -5.19 1.31
N PRO A 191 -0.02 -6.33 1.42
CA PRO A 191 -0.34 -6.87 2.73
C PRO A 191 0.96 -7.05 3.52
N ALA A 192 1.03 -6.47 4.71
CA ALA A 192 2.19 -6.63 5.57
C ALA A 192 2.32 -8.12 5.85
N VAL A 193 3.50 -8.69 5.53
CA VAL A 193 3.75 -10.10 5.82
C VAL A 193 3.81 -10.22 7.33
N SER A 194 2.69 -10.62 7.95
CA SER A 194 2.61 -10.69 9.39
C SER A 194 3.74 -11.57 9.90
N THR A 195 4.74 -10.99 10.57
CA THR A 195 5.61 -11.74 11.47
C THR A 195 4.85 -12.16 12.74
N ALA A 196 3.52 -12.04 12.72
CA ALA A 196 2.63 -12.85 13.54
C ALA A 196 2.89 -14.32 13.24
N VAL A 197 3.93 -14.86 13.89
CA VAL A 197 3.90 -16.24 14.36
C VAL A 197 2.59 -16.33 15.11
N ASP A 198 1.57 -16.87 14.45
CA ASP A 198 0.22 -17.03 14.97
C ASP A 198 0.35 -17.41 16.45
N ALA A 199 0.02 -16.47 17.34
CA ALA A 199 0.28 -16.65 18.76
C ALA A 199 -0.43 -17.91 19.26
N LYS A 200 -1.52 -18.29 18.57
CA LYS A 200 -2.28 -19.52 18.76
C LYS A 200 -1.52 -20.75 18.26
N ALA A 201 -0.85 -20.68 17.11
CA ALA A 201 0.07 -21.72 16.65
C ALA A 201 1.26 -21.88 17.60
N LYS A 202 1.90 -20.78 18.04
CA LYS A 202 3.03 -20.81 18.99
C LYS A 202 2.62 -21.38 20.36
N LEU A 203 1.44 -21.03 20.86
CA LEU A 203 0.85 -21.61 22.07
C LEU A 203 0.55 -23.10 21.88
N ALA A 204 -0.06 -23.50 20.76
CA ALA A 204 -0.37 -24.91 20.48
C ALA A 204 0.89 -25.80 20.42
N THR A 205 1.96 -25.32 19.80
CA THR A 205 3.25 -26.05 19.74
C THR A 205 3.92 -26.15 21.11
N THR A 206 3.83 -25.09 21.92
CA THR A 206 4.42 -25.05 23.28
C THR A 206 3.65 -25.97 24.24
N TRP A 207 2.31 -26.02 24.15
CA TRP A 207 1.49 -26.93 24.96
C TRP A 207 1.61 -28.40 24.51
N GLY A 208 1.78 -28.66 23.21
CA GLY A 208 2.07 -30.00 22.69
C GLY A 208 3.41 -30.55 23.19
N ALA A 209 4.45 -29.72 23.17
CA ALA A 209 5.77 -30.08 23.70
C ALA A 209 5.78 -30.32 25.22
N LEU A 210 5.03 -29.52 26.00
CA LEU A 210 4.90 -29.69 27.45
C LEU A 210 4.12 -30.96 27.86
N LYS A 211 3.18 -31.42 27.03
CA LYS A 211 2.44 -32.68 27.28
C LYS A 211 3.24 -33.92 26.87
N GLY A 212 4.08 -33.83 25.84
CA GLY A 212 4.96 -34.94 25.42
C GLY A 212 6.05 -35.29 26.44
N ASN A 213 6.53 -34.30 27.21
CA ASN A 213 7.58 -34.47 28.22
C ASN A 213 7.06 -34.87 29.62
N ARG A 214 5.79 -35.31 29.75
CA ARG A 214 5.20 -35.81 31.00
C ARG A 214 4.88 -37.31 30.97
N GLN A 215 5.69 -38.10 30.25
CA GLN A 215 5.74 -39.56 30.42
C GLN A 215 6.81 -39.94 31.44
#